data_AF-A0A2J6PVU6-F1
#
_entry.id   AF-A0A2J6PVU6-F1
#
_cell.length_a   1.000
_cell.length_b   1.000
_cell.length_c   1.000
_cell.angle_alpha   90.00
_cell.angle_beta   90.00
_cell.angle_gamma   90.00
#
_symmetry.space_group_name_H-M   'P 1'
#
loop_
_entity.id
_entity.type
_entity.pdbx_description
1 polymer ?
#
loop_
_entity_poly.entity_id
_entity_poly.type
_entity_poly.pdbx_seq_one_letter_code
_entity_poly.pdbx_strand_id
1 'polypeptide(L)'
;MSFQHTLEGLFNKGKAKLDELTNNRPQQQPQYQPHYQQYQPPYQPQYQSQYPGYQPQYPPQNQPQYQPPQYQPQYGGQAPPIPTSSKPQRTPSPYINTSTRPSTTAAPYWQAAFYPQTPVSALFQQETGSHGWGNNESQNYTTDPRNCFFTPDNKLVLRGIVDPSPENKYTSARLISHQKLDRQRGCLSATLTPPCATGIWPAFWLLPSQPFTWPNDGEIDIFESWNGDCVNHSCLHWGHYNGEDWNKHRVVETPIPDMGQRPHVFELAWDQPEDGVGGKLVWYIDGRAVMKASIPAGTRRIGDWKVILNVAMGGNVCGGRLPEVGTYDFVVHELKMSAEPTGGWRRFAEDWERTREGKTL
;
A
#
# COMPACT_ATOMS: atom_id res chain seq x y z
N MET A 1 18.81 52.27 0.66
CA MET A 1 18.84 52.32 2.13
C MET A 1 17.42 52.61 2.61
N SER A 2 16.77 51.91 3.53
CA SER A 2 16.94 50.61 4.22
C SER A 2 15.72 50.61 5.16
N PHE A 3 14.65 49.84 4.94
CA PHE A 3 14.47 48.46 5.44
C PHE A 3 14.91 48.18 6.89
N GLN A 4 14.79 49.16 7.81
CA GLN A 4 15.08 48.94 9.24
C GLN A 4 13.96 49.28 10.24
N HIS A 5 12.82 49.85 9.84
CA HIS A 5 11.80 50.30 10.82
C HIS A 5 10.55 49.41 10.97
N THR A 6 10.51 48.22 10.38
CA THR A 6 9.32 47.33 10.48
C THR A 6 9.59 45.98 11.17
N LEU A 7 10.84 45.73 11.61
CA LEU A 7 11.24 44.46 12.24
C LEU A 7 11.34 44.49 13.77
N GLU A 8 11.37 45.66 14.41
CA GLU A 8 11.45 45.76 15.88
C GLU A 8 10.09 45.64 16.60
N GLY A 9 8.98 45.87 15.89
CA GLY A 9 7.63 45.77 16.47
C GLY A 9 7.10 44.34 16.64
N LEU A 10 7.62 43.38 15.87
CA LEU A 10 7.17 41.98 15.90
C LEU A 10 7.99 41.11 16.88
N PHE A 11 9.23 41.48 17.19
CA PHE A 11 10.08 40.76 18.13
C PHE A 11 9.69 40.99 19.61
N ASN A 12 9.14 42.15 19.96
CA ASN A 12 8.79 42.46 21.36
C ASN A 12 7.43 41.90 21.82
N LYS A 13 6.52 41.56 20.90
CA LYS A 13 5.25 40.88 21.23
C LYS A 13 5.39 39.36 21.39
N GLY A 14 6.46 38.77 20.85
CA GLY A 14 6.76 37.34 21.01
C GLY A 14 7.39 36.98 22.35
N LYS A 15 8.25 37.85 22.91
CA LYS A 15 8.90 37.59 24.22
C LYS A 15 7.95 37.74 25.42
N ALA A 16 7.03 38.70 25.39
CA ALA A 16 6.11 38.93 26.51
C ALA A 16 5.09 37.78 26.72
N LYS A 17 4.84 36.94 25.71
CA LYS A 17 3.92 35.80 25.81
C LYS A 17 4.60 34.48 26.22
N LEU A 18 5.94 34.46 26.23
CA LEU A 18 6.75 33.30 26.64
C LEU A 18 7.05 33.33 28.16
N ASP A 19 7.08 34.51 28.76
CA ASP A 19 7.29 34.68 30.22
C ASP A 19 6.02 34.39 31.04
N GLU A 20 4.82 34.44 30.43
CA GLU A 20 3.55 34.05 31.08
C GLU A 20 3.32 32.52 31.13
N LEU A 21 4.01 31.74 30.28
CA LEU A 21 3.87 30.28 30.22
C LEU A 21 4.89 29.51 31.06
N THR A 22 5.88 30.19 31.64
CA THR A 22 7.01 29.54 32.34
C THR A 22 6.97 29.68 33.86
N ASN A 23 6.00 30.39 34.44
CA ASN A 23 5.99 30.75 35.87
C ASN A 23 4.73 30.30 36.66
N ASN A 24 4.25 29.07 36.46
CA ASN A 24 3.30 28.45 37.41
C ASN A 24 3.67 26.99 37.71
N ARG A 25 4.43 26.79 38.79
CA ARG A 25 4.55 25.51 39.49
C ARG A 25 3.47 25.43 40.58
N PRO A 26 2.80 24.28 40.73
CA PRO A 26 2.41 23.81 42.06
C PRO A 26 3.21 22.58 42.51
N GLN A 27 3.27 22.46 43.82
CA GLN A 27 4.09 21.62 44.69
C GLN A 27 3.93 20.09 44.51
N GLN A 28 4.98 19.38 44.94
CA GLN A 28 5.12 17.91 45.01
C GLN A 28 4.21 17.27 46.08
N GLN A 29 3.62 16.09 45.78
CA GLN A 29 3.43 14.94 46.70
C GLN A 29 2.74 13.74 45.98
N PRO A 30 2.76 12.50 46.52
CA PRO A 30 3.75 11.44 46.23
C PRO A 30 3.22 10.28 45.35
N GLN A 31 4.16 9.45 44.90
CA GLN A 31 3.97 8.27 44.02
C GLN A 31 2.96 7.24 44.55
N TYR A 32 1.96 6.91 43.72
CA TYR A 32 1.14 5.71 43.84
C TYR A 32 1.53 4.72 42.71
N GLN A 33 1.97 3.52 43.10
CA GLN A 33 2.08 2.38 42.18
C GLN A 33 0.69 1.74 42.00
N PRO A 34 0.23 1.45 40.77
CA PRO A 34 -0.90 0.57 40.58
C PRO A 34 -0.44 -0.90 40.47
N HIS A 35 -0.97 -1.71 41.38
CA HIS A 35 -1.00 -3.17 41.32
C HIS A 35 -1.83 -3.61 40.11
N TYR A 36 -1.26 -4.41 39.21
CA TYR A 36 -2.04 -5.09 38.17
C TYR A 36 -2.69 -6.35 38.75
N GLN A 37 -3.98 -6.26 39.08
CA GLN A 37 -4.82 -7.44 39.28
C GLN A 37 -5.25 -7.99 37.91
N GLN A 38 -4.90 -9.25 37.64
CA GLN A 38 -5.39 -10.01 36.50
C GLN A 38 -6.90 -10.20 36.58
N TYR A 39 -7.63 -9.67 35.61
CA TYR A 39 -9.01 -10.06 35.32
C TYR A 39 -9.02 -11.07 34.17
N GLN A 40 -9.44 -12.31 34.45
CA GLN A 40 -9.80 -13.28 33.42
C GLN A 40 -11.26 -13.07 33.00
N PRO A 41 -11.59 -13.01 31.70
CA PRO A 41 -12.97 -13.08 31.25
C PRO A 41 -13.47 -14.55 31.21
N PRO A 42 -14.73 -14.80 31.57
CA PRO A 42 -15.30 -16.16 31.63
C PRO A 42 -15.71 -16.71 30.25
N TYR A 43 -15.69 -18.04 30.19
CA TYR A 43 -16.14 -18.96 29.14
C TYR A 43 -17.44 -18.53 28.40
N GLN A 44 -17.46 -18.67 27.07
CA GLN A 44 -18.68 -18.75 26.27
C GLN A 44 -18.80 -20.14 25.59
N PRO A 45 -19.97 -20.82 25.67
CA PRO A 45 -20.17 -22.13 25.06
C PRO A 45 -20.44 -22.07 23.55
N GLN A 46 -19.87 -23.04 22.83
CA GLN A 46 -20.04 -23.26 21.39
C GLN A 46 -21.48 -23.70 21.05
N TYR A 47 -22.12 -23.01 20.10
CA TYR A 47 -23.30 -23.53 19.41
C TYR A 47 -22.89 -24.16 18.07
N GLN A 48 -23.05 -25.47 18.01
CA GLN A 48 -22.99 -26.29 16.79
C GLN A 48 -24.29 -26.09 16.00
N SER A 49 -24.21 -25.73 14.72
CA SER A 49 -25.34 -25.85 13.79
C SER A 49 -24.95 -26.70 12.59
N GLN A 50 -25.61 -27.85 12.49
CA GLN A 50 -25.59 -28.77 11.37
C GLN A 50 -26.47 -28.22 10.23
N TYR A 51 -26.00 -28.30 8.99
CA TYR A 51 -26.85 -28.18 7.80
C TYR A 51 -26.57 -29.35 6.85
N PRO A 52 -27.62 -30.03 6.33
CA PRO A 52 -27.47 -31.10 5.35
C PRO A 52 -27.36 -30.55 3.93
N GLY A 53 -26.60 -31.28 3.11
CA GLY A 53 -26.18 -30.89 1.76
C GLY A 53 -27.25 -31.00 0.67
N TYR A 54 -27.02 -30.25 -0.40
CA TYR A 54 -27.66 -30.41 -1.70
C TYR A 54 -26.58 -30.30 -2.80
N GLN A 55 -26.48 -31.32 -3.65
CA GLN A 55 -25.73 -31.30 -4.90
C GLN A 55 -26.69 -31.07 -6.08
N PRO A 56 -26.30 -30.30 -7.10
CA PRO A 56 -26.87 -30.43 -8.44
C PRO A 56 -25.88 -31.01 -9.46
N GLN A 57 -26.34 -32.00 -10.22
CA GLN A 57 -25.70 -32.60 -11.39
C GLN A 57 -25.79 -31.67 -12.61
N TYR A 58 -24.74 -31.62 -13.43
CA TYR A 58 -24.72 -30.98 -14.76
C TYR A 58 -24.82 -32.04 -15.88
N PRO A 59 -25.55 -31.75 -16.98
CA PRO A 59 -25.36 -32.44 -18.26
C PRO A 59 -24.56 -31.60 -19.29
N PRO A 60 -24.01 -32.22 -20.37
CA PRO A 60 -22.85 -31.71 -21.10
C PRO A 60 -23.14 -30.86 -22.34
N GLN A 61 -22.12 -30.06 -22.71
CA GLN A 61 -21.99 -29.19 -23.87
C GLN A 61 -22.10 -29.92 -25.22
N ASN A 62 -22.69 -29.25 -26.22
CA ASN A 62 -22.38 -29.43 -27.64
C ASN A 62 -22.66 -28.11 -28.40
N GLN A 63 -21.62 -27.51 -28.98
CA GLN A 63 -21.70 -26.46 -29.99
C GLN A 63 -21.04 -26.94 -31.29
N PRO A 64 -21.63 -26.67 -32.46
CA PRO A 64 -20.89 -26.59 -33.72
C PRO A 64 -20.81 -25.14 -34.23
N GLN A 65 -19.59 -24.67 -34.50
CA GLN A 65 -19.31 -23.43 -35.25
C GLN A 65 -19.32 -23.70 -36.75
N TYR A 66 -20.04 -22.85 -37.50
CA TYR A 66 -20.02 -22.75 -38.96
C TYR A 66 -19.14 -21.57 -39.38
N GLN A 67 -18.24 -21.75 -40.35
CA GLN A 67 -17.63 -20.67 -41.14
C GLN A 67 -17.49 -21.10 -42.62
N PRO A 68 -17.80 -20.22 -43.60
CA PRO A 68 -17.74 -20.53 -45.03
C PRO A 68 -16.37 -20.18 -45.68
N PRO A 69 -16.08 -20.71 -46.89
CA PRO A 69 -14.73 -20.77 -47.45
C PRO A 69 -14.32 -19.52 -48.27
N GLN A 70 -13.01 -19.24 -48.33
CA GLN A 70 -12.43 -18.26 -49.26
C GLN A 70 -11.35 -18.86 -50.16
N TYR A 71 -11.42 -18.43 -51.42
CA TYR A 71 -10.71 -18.88 -52.61
C TYR A 71 -9.22 -18.50 -52.65
N GLN A 72 -8.41 -19.36 -53.27
CA GLN A 72 -7.07 -19.06 -53.78
C GLN A 72 -7.13 -18.44 -55.19
N PRO A 73 -6.07 -17.74 -55.60
CA PRO A 73 -5.39 -18.17 -56.82
C PRO A 73 -3.84 -18.16 -56.74
N GLN A 74 -3.24 -19.02 -57.57
CA GLN A 74 -1.82 -19.37 -57.67
C GLN A 74 -1.29 -18.95 -59.05
N TYR A 75 -0.14 -18.25 -59.11
CA TYR A 75 0.77 -18.05 -60.26
C TYR A 75 2.13 -17.69 -59.66
N GLY A 76 3.32 -18.21 -59.98
CA GLY A 76 3.83 -18.91 -61.15
C GLY A 76 4.86 -18.03 -61.89
N GLY A 77 6.16 -18.24 -61.68
CA GLY A 77 7.23 -17.69 -62.55
C GLY A 77 8.56 -17.28 -61.87
N GLN A 78 9.67 -17.89 -62.28
CA GLN A 78 11.07 -17.55 -61.94
C GLN A 78 11.78 -16.83 -63.12
N ALA A 79 12.81 -16.01 -62.81
CA ALA A 79 14.16 -15.89 -63.42
C ALA A 79 14.71 -14.44 -63.27
N PRO A 80 16.04 -14.11 -63.38
CA PRO A 80 17.26 -14.92 -63.56
C PRO A 80 18.42 -14.55 -62.55
N PRO A 81 19.62 -15.18 -62.59
CA PRO A 81 20.77 -14.82 -61.73
C PRO A 81 21.87 -13.98 -62.44
N ILE A 82 22.93 -13.64 -61.67
CA ILE A 82 24.35 -13.26 -62.03
C ILE A 82 24.71 -11.77 -61.75
N PRO A 83 25.95 -11.33 -61.41
CA PRO A 83 27.16 -11.94 -60.79
C PRO A 83 27.77 -11.17 -59.57
N THR A 84 28.78 -11.77 -58.96
CA THR A 84 29.67 -11.27 -57.89
C THR A 84 30.76 -10.27 -58.34
N SER A 85 31.08 -9.25 -57.51
CA SER A 85 32.43 -9.01 -56.93
C SER A 85 32.63 -7.62 -56.29
N SER A 86 33.35 -7.65 -55.16
CA SER A 86 34.28 -6.65 -54.59
C SER A 86 33.84 -5.75 -53.40
N LYS A 87 34.54 -5.99 -52.27
CA LYS A 87 34.89 -5.12 -51.11
C LYS A 87 33.99 -5.20 -49.84
N PRO A 88 34.54 -4.93 -48.64
CA PRO A 88 35.47 -5.77 -47.88
C PRO A 88 34.84 -6.27 -46.56
N GLN A 89 35.44 -7.33 -45.99
CA GLN A 89 35.03 -8.02 -44.76
C GLN A 89 34.79 -7.07 -43.57
N ARG A 90 33.56 -7.08 -43.05
CA ARG A 90 33.28 -6.83 -41.64
C ARG A 90 32.98 -8.18 -41.00
N THR A 91 33.82 -8.58 -40.05
CA THR A 91 33.55 -9.71 -39.16
C THR A 91 32.17 -9.53 -38.50
N PRO A 92 31.24 -10.50 -38.64
CA PRO A 92 30.08 -10.54 -37.76
C PRO A 92 30.58 -10.96 -36.38
N SER A 93 30.43 -10.08 -35.38
CA SER A 93 30.45 -10.50 -33.99
C SER A 93 29.49 -11.68 -33.82
N PRO A 94 29.85 -12.73 -33.06
CA PRO A 94 28.91 -13.82 -32.83
C PRO A 94 27.69 -13.23 -32.14
N TYR A 95 26.54 -13.34 -32.80
CA TYR A 95 25.25 -13.14 -32.19
C TYR A 95 25.20 -14.07 -30.99
N ILE A 96 25.41 -13.52 -29.80
CA ILE A 96 24.98 -14.17 -28.58
C ILE A 96 23.48 -14.22 -28.72
N ASN A 97 23.00 -15.43 -29.00
CA ASN A 97 21.60 -15.78 -28.89
C ASN A 97 21.26 -15.55 -27.42
N THR A 98 20.80 -14.33 -27.08
CA THR A 98 20.24 -14.05 -25.76
C THR A 98 18.98 -14.88 -25.69
N SER A 99 19.15 -16.10 -25.17
CA SER A 99 18.10 -16.97 -24.73
C SER A 99 17.05 -16.11 -24.05
N THR A 100 15.91 -15.94 -24.71
CA THR A 100 14.66 -15.53 -24.08
C THR A 100 14.27 -16.68 -23.18
N ARG A 101 14.97 -16.80 -22.04
CA ARG A 101 14.51 -17.62 -20.94
C ARG A 101 13.21 -16.96 -20.51
N PRO A 102 12.04 -17.64 -20.62
CA PRO A 102 10.85 -17.12 -19.98
C PRO A 102 11.21 -16.90 -18.52
N SER A 103 11.06 -15.67 -18.03
CA SER A 103 11.10 -15.41 -16.60
C SER A 103 9.94 -16.17 -15.99
N THR A 104 10.17 -17.41 -15.60
CA THR A 104 9.27 -18.13 -14.72
C THR A 104 9.37 -17.41 -13.38
N THR A 105 8.62 -16.33 -13.21
CA THR A 105 8.39 -15.76 -11.89
C THR A 105 7.88 -16.91 -11.05
N ALA A 106 8.67 -17.30 -10.05
CA ALA A 106 8.27 -18.33 -9.10
C ALA A 106 6.89 -17.94 -8.52
N ALA A 107 6.05 -18.94 -8.23
CA ALA A 107 4.77 -18.69 -7.59
C ALA A 107 4.96 -17.84 -6.32
N PRO A 108 4.01 -16.94 -5.99
CA PRO A 108 4.08 -16.19 -4.75
C PRO A 108 4.19 -17.17 -3.57
N TYR A 109 5.00 -16.85 -2.57
CA TYR A 109 5.11 -17.69 -1.38
C TYR A 109 3.91 -17.50 -0.44
N TRP A 110 3.16 -16.41 -0.63
CA TRP A 110 1.90 -16.18 0.03
C TRP A 110 0.98 -15.34 -0.87
N GLN A 111 -0.29 -15.67 -0.89
CA GLN A 111 -1.33 -14.92 -1.58
C GLN A 111 -2.61 -14.95 -0.75
N ALA A 112 -3.23 -13.79 -0.57
CA ALA A 112 -4.49 -13.69 0.15
C ALA A 112 -5.61 -14.36 -0.64
N ALA A 113 -6.32 -15.28 -0.01
CA ALA A 113 -7.44 -16.00 -0.61
C ALA A 113 -8.77 -15.33 -0.21
N PHE A 114 -9.25 -14.38 -1.02
CA PHE A 114 -10.47 -13.60 -0.77
C PHE A 114 -11.76 -14.37 -1.08
N TYR A 115 -11.84 -15.63 -0.67
CA TYR A 115 -13.01 -16.45 -0.95
C TYR A 115 -14.23 -15.96 -0.14
N PRO A 116 -15.43 -15.81 -0.74
CA PRO A 116 -16.64 -15.31 -0.07
C PRO A 116 -17.01 -16.03 1.22
N GLN A 117 -16.71 -17.33 1.30
CA GLN A 117 -17.01 -18.18 2.45
C GLN A 117 -15.99 -18.05 3.59
N THR A 118 -14.85 -17.42 3.34
CA THR A 118 -13.82 -17.19 4.35
C THR A 118 -14.14 -15.90 5.10
N PRO A 119 -14.21 -15.89 6.44
CA PRO A 119 -14.38 -14.63 7.16
C PRO A 119 -13.14 -13.75 6.97
N VAL A 120 -13.32 -12.43 6.83
CA VAL A 120 -12.20 -11.46 6.73
C VAL A 120 -11.20 -11.65 7.87
N SER A 121 -11.70 -11.96 9.07
CA SER A 121 -10.92 -12.21 10.27
C SER A 121 -9.92 -13.37 10.16
N ALA A 122 -10.11 -14.29 9.22
CA ALA A 122 -9.17 -15.39 8.98
C ALA A 122 -7.86 -14.92 8.34
N LEU A 123 -7.87 -13.79 7.62
CA LEU A 123 -6.70 -13.23 6.95
C LEU A 123 -6.18 -11.95 7.64
N PHE A 124 -7.09 -11.20 8.28
CA PHE A 124 -6.79 -9.90 8.85
C PHE A 124 -7.34 -9.76 10.27
N GLN A 125 -6.61 -9.07 11.14
CA GLN A 125 -7.19 -8.43 12.31
C GLN A 125 -7.96 -7.17 11.85
N GLN A 126 -9.18 -7.01 12.34
CA GLN A 126 -10.00 -5.81 12.12
C GLN A 126 -9.85 -4.88 13.32
N GLU A 127 -9.28 -3.69 13.10
CA GLU A 127 -9.20 -2.67 14.14
C GLU A 127 -10.49 -1.85 14.21
N THR A 128 -10.84 -1.41 15.43
CA THR A 128 -12.08 -0.66 15.68
C THR A 128 -11.81 0.61 16.47
N GLY A 129 -12.63 1.65 16.26
CA GLY A 129 -12.60 2.86 17.07
C GLY A 129 -12.63 4.15 16.27
N SER A 130 -12.97 5.23 16.97
CA SER A 130 -13.23 6.57 16.43
C SER A 130 -12.45 7.69 17.16
N HIS A 131 -11.25 7.37 17.66
CA HIS A 131 -10.44 8.30 18.46
C HIS A 131 -9.48 9.16 17.61
N GLY A 132 -9.78 9.31 16.32
CA GLY A 132 -9.03 10.18 15.40
C GLY A 132 -7.68 9.64 14.91
N TRP A 133 -7.23 8.47 15.39
CA TRP A 133 -6.07 7.73 14.87
C TRP A 133 -4.77 8.54 14.73
N GLY A 134 -4.59 9.58 15.56
CA GLY A 134 -3.43 10.47 15.52
C GLY A 134 -3.50 11.56 14.43
N ASN A 135 -4.48 11.49 13.53
CA ASN A 135 -4.57 12.33 12.34
C ASN A 135 -5.88 13.14 12.24
N ASN A 136 -6.67 13.24 13.31
CA ASN A 136 -7.99 13.89 13.31
C ASN A 136 -8.98 13.26 12.33
N GLU A 137 -8.91 11.95 12.17
CA GLU A 137 -9.80 11.15 11.31
C GLU A 137 -11.23 11.10 11.89
N SER A 138 -12.25 11.14 11.03
CA SER A 138 -13.67 11.27 11.43
C SER A 138 -14.42 9.94 11.52
N GLN A 139 -13.92 8.88 10.90
CA GLN A 139 -14.58 7.58 10.87
C GLN A 139 -14.47 6.81 12.19
N ASN A 140 -15.48 6.00 12.46
CA ASN A 140 -15.37 4.85 13.34
C ASN A 140 -14.99 3.62 12.50
N TYR A 141 -13.82 3.02 12.74
CA TYR A 141 -13.55 1.71 12.14
C TYR A 141 -14.37 0.63 12.85
N THR A 142 -14.96 -0.30 12.09
CA THR A 142 -15.87 -1.31 12.62
C THR A 142 -15.55 -2.72 12.10
N THR A 143 -16.19 -3.72 12.69
CA THR A 143 -16.22 -5.09 12.17
C THR A 143 -17.47 -5.41 11.35
N ASP A 144 -18.31 -4.41 11.05
CA ASP A 144 -19.56 -4.59 10.32
C ASP A 144 -19.26 -5.09 8.89
N PRO A 145 -19.91 -6.17 8.42
CA PRO A 145 -19.74 -6.67 7.06
C PRO A 145 -20.14 -5.66 5.97
N ARG A 146 -20.84 -4.57 6.31
CA ARG A 146 -21.05 -3.43 5.40
C ARG A 146 -19.75 -2.66 5.11
N ASN A 147 -18.81 -2.61 6.06
CA ASN A 147 -17.54 -1.90 5.91
C ASN A 147 -16.42 -2.80 5.35
N CYS A 148 -16.49 -4.12 5.52
CA CYS A 148 -15.47 -5.02 4.99
C CYS A 148 -16.02 -6.41 4.66
N PHE A 149 -15.79 -6.87 3.42
CA PHE A 149 -16.30 -8.16 2.95
C PHE A 149 -15.50 -8.67 1.74
N PHE A 150 -15.62 -9.98 1.50
CA PHE A 150 -15.17 -10.59 0.25
C PHE A 150 -16.33 -10.71 -0.75
N THR A 151 -16.06 -10.43 -2.02
CA THR A 151 -17.06 -10.45 -3.10
C THR A 151 -17.11 -11.82 -3.79
N PRO A 152 -18.23 -12.17 -4.47
CA PRO A 152 -18.33 -13.43 -5.24
C PRO A 152 -17.25 -13.66 -6.30
N ASP A 153 -16.60 -12.60 -6.78
CA ASP A 153 -15.48 -12.64 -7.72
C ASP A 153 -14.10 -12.63 -7.04
N ASN A 154 -14.06 -13.01 -5.76
CA ASN A 154 -12.85 -13.16 -4.94
C ASN A 154 -12.03 -11.88 -4.79
N LYS A 155 -12.68 -10.76 -4.49
CA LYS A 155 -12.03 -9.49 -4.15
C LYS A 155 -12.32 -9.12 -2.71
N LEU A 156 -11.44 -8.35 -2.11
CA LEU A 156 -11.67 -7.71 -0.83
C LEU A 156 -12.15 -6.28 -1.05
N VAL A 157 -13.23 -5.88 -0.38
CA VAL A 157 -13.73 -4.51 -0.38
C VAL A 157 -13.64 -3.95 1.04
N LEU A 158 -12.95 -2.81 1.18
CA LEU A 158 -13.06 -1.93 2.35
C LEU A 158 -13.94 -0.75 1.94
N ARG A 159 -15.04 -0.53 2.66
CA ARG A 159 -16.06 0.47 2.32
C ARG A 159 -16.16 1.52 3.42
N GLY A 160 -15.82 2.76 3.06
CA GLY A 160 -16.25 3.93 3.82
C GLY A 160 -17.73 4.18 3.58
N ILE A 161 -18.50 4.38 4.65
CA ILE A 161 -19.94 4.68 4.59
C ILE A 161 -20.19 6.00 5.31
N VAL A 162 -20.88 6.90 4.63
CA VAL A 162 -21.40 8.14 5.18
C VAL A 162 -22.91 8.04 5.21
N ASP A 163 -23.46 7.79 6.39
CA ASP A 163 -24.90 7.71 6.60
C ASP A 163 -25.50 9.12 6.80
N PRO A 164 -26.76 9.36 6.40
CA PRO A 164 -27.45 10.62 6.69
C PRO A 164 -27.83 10.75 8.18
N SER A 165 -27.84 9.65 8.93
CA SER A 165 -28.09 9.63 10.37
C SER A 165 -26.89 10.18 11.14
N PRO A 166 -27.10 10.99 12.20
CA PRO A 166 -26.00 11.48 13.03
C PRO A 166 -25.31 10.36 13.84
N GLU A 167 -26.02 9.27 14.16
CA GLU A 167 -25.44 8.11 14.82
C GLU A 167 -24.62 7.28 13.82
N ASN A 168 -23.36 6.99 14.16
CA ASN A 168 -22.41 6.27 13.28
C ASN A 168 -22.30 6.89 11.87
N LYS A 169 -22.40 8.23 11.78
CA LYS A 169 -22.39 8.96 10.50
C LYS A 169 -21.25 8.53 9.58
N TYR A 170 -20.05 8.32 10.11
CA TYR A 170 -18.88 7.88 9.35
C TYR A 170 -18.41 6.52 9.87
N THR A 171 -18.56 5.47 9.07
CA THR A 171 -18.02 4.14 9.39
C THR A 171 -17.09 3.63 8.30
N SER A 172 -16.06 2.88 8.67
CA SER A 172 -15.11 2.33 7.71
C SER A 172 -14.46 1.05 8.22
N ALA A 173 -13.47 0.53 7.49
CA ALA A 173 -12.64 -0.60 7.89
C ALA A 173 -11.15 -0.25 7.91
N ARG A 174 -10.44 -0.87 8.86
CA ARG A 174 -8.98 -0.88 8.98
C ARG A 174 -8.55 -2.31 9.29
N LEU A 175 -7.71 -2.87 8.42
CA LEU A 175 -7.29 -4.26 8.45
C LEU A 175 -5.79 -4.34 8.65
N ILE A 176 -5.34 -5.24 9.52
CA ILE A 176 -3.92 -5.60 9.67
C ILE A 176 -3.77 -7.07 9.30
N SER A 177 -2.84 -7.43 8.43
CA SER A 177 -2.63 -8.84 8.05
C SER A 177 -2.15 -9.71 9.22
N HIS A 178 -2.59 -10.96 9.25
CA HIS A 178 -1.97 -11.97 10.12
C HIS A 178 -0.60 -12.36 9.60
N GLN A 179 -0.49 -12.53 8.28
CA GLN A 179 0.76 -12.81 7.59
C GLN A 179 1.71 -11.61 7.69
N LYS A 180 2.95 -11.87 8.13
CA LYS A 180 4.06 -10.92 8.02
C LYS A 180 4.73 -11.02 6.66
N LEU A 181 5.55 -10.04 6.28
CA LEU A 181 6.38 -10.15 5.08
C LEU A 181 7.30 -11.38 5.11
N ASP A 182 7.78 -11.77 6.29
CA ASP A 182 8.44 -13.04 6.63
C ASP A 182 9.70 -13.36 5.81
N ARG A 183 10.26 -12.36 5.13
CA ARG A 183 11.50 -12.45 4.36
C ARG A 183 12.27 -11.14 4.44
N GLN A 184 13.59 -11.21 4.38
CA GLN A 184 14.43 -10.01 4.26
C GLN A 184 14.63 -9.54 2.84
N ARG A 185 14.28 -10.40 1.89
CA ARG A 185 14.36 -10.12 0.48
C ARG A 185 13.09 -10.62 -0.17
N GLY A 186 12.37 -9.72 -0.80
CA GLY A 186 11.05 -10.05 -1.33
C GLY A 186 10.35 -8.88 -2.01
N CYS A 187 9.13 -9.16 -2.39
CA CYS A 187 8.22 -8.25 -3.05
C CYS A 187 6.82 -8.43 -2.49
N LEU A 188 6.15 -7.32 -2.17
CA LEU A 188 4.74 -7.25 -1.79
C LEU A 188 4.02 -6.50 -2.90
N SER A 189 2.95 -7.08 -3.43
CA SER A 189 2.16 -6.47 -4.50
C SER A 189 0.67 -6.54 -4.19
N ALA A 190 -0.03 -5.46 -4.50
CA ALA A 190 -1.48 -5.40 -4.48
C ALA A 190 -2.02 -4.80 -5.79
N THR A 191 -3.10 -5.39 -6.31
CA THR A 191 -3.87 -4.82 -7.42
C THR A 191 -5.09 -4.11 -6.84
N LEU A 192 -5.18 -2.80 -7.04
CA LEU A 192 -6.08 -1.93 -6.30
C LEU A 192 -6.95 -1.06 -7.23
N THR A 193 -8.21 -0.85 -6.87
CA THR A 193 -9.05 0.25 -7.37
C THR A 193 -9.53 1.05 -6.17
N PRO A 194 -8.90 2.20 -5.86
CA PRO A 194 -9.27 3.06 -4.74
C PRO A 194 -10.45 3.98 -5.07
N PRO A 195 -11.22 4.44 -4.06
CA PRO A 195 -12.19 5.51 -4.24
C PRO A 195 -11.47 6.84 -4.40
N CYS A 196 -11.91 7.67 -5.34
CA CYS A 196 -11.41 9.03 -5.55
C CYS A 196 -12.52 10.03 -5.24
N ALA A 197 -12.53 10.58 -4.03
CA ALA A 197 -13.54 11.57 -3.61
C ALA A 197 -12.99 12.53 -2.55
N THR A 198 -13.63 13.70 -2.45
CA THR A 198 -13.31 14.71 -1.43
C THR A 198 -13.43 14.11 -0.03
N GLY A 199 -12.44 14.38 0.84
CA GLY A 199 -12.44 13.90 2.22
C GLY A 199 -12.25 12.39 2.41
N ILE A 200 -11.98 11.63 1.35
CA ILE A 200 -11.66 10.19 1.43
C ILE A 200 -10.15 10.00 1.35
N TRP A 201 -9.59 9.14 2.20
CA TRP A 201 -8.16 8.82 2.29
C TRP A 201 -7.95 7.29 2.37
N PRO A 202 -7.92 6.57 1.22
CA PRO A 202 -7.56 5.16 1.17
C PRO A 202 -6.04 4.97 1.28
N ALA A 203 -5.63 3.92 1.99
CA ALA A 203 -4.21 3.62 2.20
C ALA A 203 -3.90 2.11 2.13
N PHE A 204 -2.74 1.79 1.55
CA PHE A 204 -2.08 0.48 1.55
C PHE A 204 -0.63 0.67 1.96
N TRP A 205 -0.31 0.17 3.15
CA TRP A 205 0.89 0.55 3.88
C TRP A 205 1.31 -0.53 4.86
N LEU A 206 2.41 -0.30 5.58
CA LEU A 206 3.05 -1.29 6.42
C LEU A 206 3.47 -0.70 7.76
N LEU A 207 3.28 -1.48 8.82
CA LEU A 207 3.90 -1.26 10.13
C LEU A 207 4.59 -2.52 10.64
N PRO A 208 5.62 -2.37 11.48
CA PRO A 208 6.20 -3.46 12.26
C PRO A 208 5.14 -4.23 13.06
N SER A 209 5.36 -5.54 13.27
CA SER A 209 4.55 -6.29 14.24
C SER A 209 4.73 -5.73 15.65
N GLN A 210 3.63 -5.69 16.42
CA GLN A 210 3.64 -5.27 17.82
C GLN A 210 4.52 -6.18 18.71
N PRO A 211 5.16 -5.64 19.75
CA PRO A 211 5.26 -4.22 20.08
C PRO A 211 6.29 -3.48 19.18
N PHE A 212 5.98 -2.24 18.84
CA PHE A 212 6.90 -1.32 18.16
C PHE A 212 6.73 0.12 18.67
N THR A 213 7.70 0.97 18.39
CA THR A 213 7.74 2.39 18.74
C THR A 213 7.74 3.21 17.46
N TRP A 214 6.67 3.96 17.21
CA TRP A 214 6.60 4.90 16.10
C TRP A 214 7.27 6.25 16.43
N PRO A 215 7.96 6.91 15.48
CA PRO A 215 8.31 6.42 14.14
C PRO A 215 9.62 5.62 14.13
N ASN A 216 10.30 5.42 15.27
CA ASN A 216 11.62 4.79 15.35
C ASN A 216 11.71 3.45 14.60
N ASP A 217 10.77 2.53 14.84
CA ASP A 217 10.75 1.20 14.20
C ASP A 217 10.31 1.26 12.72
N GLY A 218 9.76 2.40 12.27
CA GLY A 218 9.45 2.72 10.87
C GLY A 218 7.96 2.57 10.47
N GLU A 219 7.64 3.18 9.32
CA GLU A 219 6.37 3.06 8.57
C GLU A 219 6.67 3.16 7.07
N ILE A 220 5.98 2.38 6.25
CA ILE A 220 6.14 2.37 4.78
C ILE A 220 4.77 2.46 4.13
N ASP A 221 4.55 3.54 3.40
CA ASP A 221 3.32 3.78 2.68
C ASP A 221 3.55 3.49 1.20
N ILE A 222 2.86 2.47 0.70
CA ILE A 222 3.01 2.03 -0.68
C ILE A 222 2.04 2.81 -1.56
N PHE A 223 0.81 2.94 -1.07
CA PHE A 223 -0.23 3.75 -1.66
C PHE A 223 -0.97 4.58 -0.63
N GLU A 224 -1.05 5.89 -0.88
CA GLU A 224 -1.93 6.84 -0.21
C GLU A 224 -2.41 7.88 -1.21
N SER A 225 -3.71 8.16 -1.20
CA SER A 225 -4.28 9.30 -1.93
C SER A 225 -5.36 9.92 -1.05
N TRP A 226 -5.67 11.19 -1.28
CA TRP A 226 -6.74 11.84 -0.56
C TRP A 226 -7.49 12.82 -1.44
N ASN A 227 -8.71 13.16 -1.01
CA ASN A 227 -9.55 14.17 -1.67
C ASN A 227 -9.85 13.89 -3.16
N GLY A 228 -9.60 12.67 -3.64
CA GLY A 228 -9.75 12.33 -5.05
C GLY A 228 -8.81 13.11 -5.98
N ASP A 229 -7.67 13.60 -5.47
CA ASP A 229 -6.70 14.34 -6.28
C ASP A 229 -5.98 13.48 -7.34
N CYS A 230 -6.18 12.16 -7.26
CA CYS A 230 -5.58 11.19 -8.18
C CYS A 230 -4.03 11.23 -8.14
N VAL A 231 -3.46 11.58 -6.98
CA VAL A 231 -2.02 11.54 -6.72
C VAL A 231 -1.75 10.45 -5.68
N ASN A 232 -0.81 9.56 -6.00
CA ASN A 232 -0.26 8.63 -5.03
C ASN A 232 0.89 9.27 -4.26
N HIS A 233 0.90 9.11 -2.94
CA HIS A 233 1.96 9.52 -2.04
C HIS A 233 2.63 8.24 -1.52
N SER A 234 3.81 7.91 -2.07
CA SER A 234 4.64 6.84 -1.50
C SER A 234 5.51 7.45 -0.42
N CYS A 235 5.46 6.91 0.80
CA CYS A 235 6.16 7.47 1.94
C CYS A 235 6.98 6.43 2.70
N LEU A 236 8.01 6.90 3.38
CA LEU A 236 8.80 6.14 4.36
C LEU A 236 8.97 7.05 5.57
N HIS A 237 8.53 6.63 6.76
CA HIS A 237 8.73 7.36 8.01
C HIS A 237 9.70 6.62 8.92
N TRP A 238 10.56 7.38 9.62
CA TRP A 238 11.50 6.85 10.61
C TRP A 238 11.97 7.97 11.56
N GLY A 239 12.80 7.61 12.54
CA GLY A 239 13.46 8.57 13.43
C GLY A 239 12.58 9.03 14.59
N HIS A 240 12.85 10.22 15.15
CA HIS A 240 12.23 10.69 16.38
C HIS A 240 11.22 11.81 16.16
N TYR A 241 10.15 11.82 16.95
CA TYR A 241 9.19 12.91 16.99
C TYR A 241 9.73 14.08 17.85
N ASN A 242 10.58 14.94 17.27
CA ASN A 242 10.98 16.23 17.88
C ASN A 242 10.84 17.39 16.88
N GLY A 243 10.79 18.64 17.37
CA GLY A 243 10.30 19.81 16.63
C GLY A 243 11.10 20.26 15.40
N GLU A 244 12.37 19.89 15.26
CA GLU A 244 13.27 20.45 14.22
C GLU A 244 13.63 19.48 13.09
N ASP A 245 13.15 18.23 13.11
CA ASP A 245 13.74 17.21 12.25
C ASP A 245 13.19 17.20 10.81
N TRP A 246 14.00 17.66 9.87
CA TRP A 246 13.86 17.51 8.42
C TRP A 246 14.24 16.08 7.96
N ASN A 247 14.34 15.09 8.87
CA ASN A 247 14.59 13.68 8.56
C ASN A 247 13.42 12.75 8.97
N LYS A 248 12.17 13.24 8.96
CA LYS A 248 11.01 12.49 9.48
C LYS A 248 10.35 11.56 8.48
N HIS A 249 10.47 11.86 7.19
CA HIS A 249 9.98 10.99 6.14
C HIS A 249 10.65 11.31 4.79
N ARG A 250 10.58 10.34 3.89
CA ARG A 250 10.76 10.55 2.45
C ARG A 250 9.43 10.33 1.78
N VAL A 251 9.11 11.17 0.81
CA VAL A 251 7.90 11.03 0.01
C VAL A 251 8.18 11.27 -1.46
N VAL A 252 7.37 10.63 -2.29
CA VAL A 252 7.23 10.93 -3.70
C VAL A 252 5.76 10.96 -4.09
N GLU A 253 5.36 12.08 -4.68
CA GLU A 253 4.08 12.20 -5.38
C GLU A 253 4.18 11.62 -6.79
N THR A 254 3.19 10.81 -7.14
CA THR A 254 3.02 10.25 -8.50
C THR A 254 1.58 10.44 -8.97
N PRO A 255 1.32 11.31 -9.97
CA PRO A 255 0.00 11.44 -10.56
C PRO A 255 -0.44 10.15 -11.26
N ILE A 256 -1.70 9.76 -11.03
CA ILE A 256 -2.37 8.61 -11.66
C ILE A 256 -3.75 9.09 -12.14
N PRO A 257 -3.85 9.75 -13.31
CA PRO A 257 -5.11 10.38 -13.75
C PRO A 257 -6.32 9.44 -13.85
N ASP A 258 -6.08 8.14 -14.03
CA ASP A 258 -7.08 7.08 -14.15
C ASP A 258 -7.26 6.25 -12.86
N MET A 259 -6.74 6.72 -11.71
CA MET A 259 -6.67 6.01 -10.42
C MET A 259 -7.99 5.32 -10.02
N GLY A 260 -9.10 6.06 -10.05
CA GLY A 260 -10.43 5.54 -9.67
C GLY A 260 -11.19 4.84 -10.79
N GLN A 261 -10.61 4.77 -12.00
CA GLN A 261 -11.31 4.29 -13.21
C GLN A 261 -10.96 2.83 -13.55
N ARG A 262 -9.78 2.35 -13.14
CA ARG A 262 -9.33 0.98 -13.39
C ARG A 262 -8.46 0.43 -12.26
N PRO A 263 -8.16 -0.88 -12.26
CA PRO A 263 -7.16 -1.44 -11.35
C PRO A 263 -5.74 -0.98 -11.71
N HIS A 264 -4.94 -0.75 -10.67
CA HIS A 264 -3.51 -0.45 -10.74
C HIS A 264 -2.71 -1.40 -9.86
N VAL A 265 -1.49 -1.75 -10.27
CA VAL A 265 -0.60 -2.60 -9.48
C VAL A 265 0.36 -1.73 -8.68
N PHE A 266 0.29 -1.82 -7.36
CA PHE A 266 1.23 -1.20 -6.43
C PHE A 266 2.16 -2.27 -5.89
N GLU A 267 3.47 -2.05 -5.95
CA GLU A 267 4.47 -3.02 -5.54
C GLU A 267 5.56 -2.36 -4.69
N LEU A 268 5.97 -3.01 -3.61
CA LEU A 268 7.16 -2.69 -2.84
C LEU A 268 8.13 -3.88 -2.92
N ALA A 269 9.34 -3.62 -3.40
CA ALA A 269 10.43 -4.58 -3.37
C ALA A 269 11.48 -4.16 -2.33
N TRP A 270 11.99 -5.11 -1.55
CA TRP A 270 13.02 -4.86 -0.56
C TRP A 270 14.15 -5.88 -0.63
N ASP A 271 15.37 -5.41 -0.39
CA ASP A 271 16.58 -6.22 -0.29
C ASP A 271 17.35 -5.80 0.98
N GLN A 272 17.15 -6.53 2.07
CA GLN A 272 17.76 -6.30 3.37
C GLN A 272 18.79 -7.42 3.67
N PRO A 273 20.02 -7.08 4.12
CA PRO A 273 21.03 -8.08 4.51
C PRO A 273 20.60 -8.92 5.71
N GLU A 274 21.19 -10.12 5.88
CA GLU A 274 20.82 -11.08 6.94
C GLU A 274 20.89 -10.53 8.37
N ASP A 275 21.84 -9.64 8.64
CA ASP A 275 21.99 -8.95 9.92
C ASP A 275 20.86 -7.94 10.23
N GLY A 276 19.99 -7.65 9.25
CA GLY A 276 18.84 -6.78 9.39
C GLY A 276 19.17 -5.29 9.37
N VAL A 277 20.41 -4.90 9.07
CA VAL A 277 20.84 -3.49 9.13
C VAL A 277 20.93 -2.90 7.73
N GLY A 278 20.20 -1.81 7.51
CA GLY A 278 20.15 -1.14 6.21
C GLY A 278 19.43 -1.97 5.15
N GLY A 279 19.77 -1.74 3.88
CA GLY A 279 19.15 -2.37 2.72
C GLY A 279 18.43 -1.36 1.81
N LYS A 280 17.74 -1.89 0.80
CA LYS A 280 17.17 -1.13 -0.31
C LYS A 280 15.67 -1.34 -0.41
N LEU A 281 14.93 -0.28 -0.66
CA LEU A 281 13.50 -0.28 -0.95
C LEU A 281 13.24 0.38 -2.31
N VAL A 282 12.37 -0.22 -3.12
CA VAL A 282 11.88 0.39 -4.37
C VAL A 282 10.37 0.19 -4.46
N TRP A 283 9.66 1.29 -4.73
CA TRP A 283 8.23 1.33 -4.96
C TRP A 283 7.95 1.35 -6.46
N TYR A 284 6.92 0.62 -6.88
CA TYR A 284 6.46 0.57 -8.26
C TYR A 284 4.96 0.80 -8.36
N ILE A 285 4.56 1.44 -9.46
CA ILE A 285 3.18 1.62 -9.86
C ILE A 285 3.06 1.18 -11.32
N ASP A 286 2.17 0.22 -11.61
CA ASP A 286 2.01 -0.40 -12.92
C ASP A 286 3.36 -0.84 -13.52
N GLY A 287 4.21 -1.43 -12.68
CA GLY A 287 5.54 -1.91 -13.03
C GLY A 287 6.62 -0.82 -13.17
N ARG A 288 6.28 0.48 -13.11
CA ARG A 288 7.26 1.57 -13.20
C ARG A 288 7.80 1.90 -11.82
N ALA A 289 9.12 1.95 -11.65
CA ALA A 289 9.73 2.40 -10.40
C ALA A 289 9.47 3.90 -10.18
N VAL A 290 8.92 4.28 -9.04
CA VAL A 290 8.49 5.67 -8.75
C VAL A 290 9.32 6.33 -7.64
N MET A 291 9.77 5.53 -6.67
CA MET A 291 10.54 5.96 -5.52
C MET A 291 11.54 4.87 -5.12
N LYS A 292 12.71 5.29 -4.63
CA LYS A 292 13.63 4.45 -3.87
C LYS A 292 13.96 5.07 -2.52
N ALA A 293 14.38 4.24 -1.57
CA ALA A 293 14.96 4.68 -0.31
C ALA A 293 15.88 3.60 0.26
N SER A 294 16.94 4.02 0.97
CA SER A 294 17.70 3.10 1.82
C SER A 294 16.91 2.85 3.10
N ILE A 295 16.95 1.63 3.64
CA ILE A 295 16.35 1.31 4.93
C ILE A 295 17.13 2.06 6.03
N PRO A 296 16.50 2.94 6.81
CA PRO A 296 17.19 3.72 7.84
C PRO A 296 17.72 2.86 8.99
N ALA A 297 18.74 3.35 9.68
CA ALA A 297 19.22 2.73 10.92
C ALA A 297 18.13 2.81 12.01
N GLY A 298 17.95 1.72 12.76
CA GLY A 298 16.93 1.62 13.81
C GLY A 298 15.56 1.14 13.32
N THR A 299 15.32 1.13 12.01
CA THR A 299 14.11 0.54 11.42
C THR A 299 14.02 -0.95 11.75
N ARG A 300 12.82 -1.42 12.10
CA ARG A 300 12.58 -2.85 12.35
C ARG A 300 12.88 -3.67 11.10
N ARG A 301 13.45 -4.87 11.26
CA ARG A 301 13.65 -5.86 10.18
C ARG A 301 12.38 -5.99 9.31
N ILE A 302 12.48 -5.76 8.00
CA ILE A 302 11.32 -5.63 7.11
C ILE A 302 10.46 -6.89 7.10
N GLY A 303 11.08 -8.07 7.25
CA GLY A 303 10.36 -9.34 7.37
C GLY A 303 9.35 -9.39 8.53
N ASP A 304 9.50 -8.57 9.57
CA ASP A 304 8.58 -8.55 10.71
C ASP A 304 7.34 -7.67 10.52
N TRP A 305 7.19 -7.04 9.35
CA TRP A 305 6.14 -6.06 9.10
C TRP A 305 4.87 -6.72 8.62
N LYS A 306 3.74 -6.04 8.88
CA LYS A 306 2.40 -6.46 8.49
C LYS A 306 1.79 -5.44 7.55
N VAL A 307 0.91 -5.94 6.70
CA VAL A 307 0.13 -5.15 5.75
C VAL A 307 -1.02 -4.48 6.46
N ILE A 308 -1.23 -3.19 6.17
CA ILE A 308 -2.40 -2.42 6.59
C ILE A 308 -3.15 -1.93 5.37
N LEU A 309 -4.47 -2.08 5.43
CA LEU A 309 -5.42 -1.57 4.43
C LEU A 309 -6.52 -0.81 5.17
N ASN A 310 -6.82 0.42 4.77
CA ASN A 310 -7.93 1.18 5.34
C ASN A 310 -8.50 2.22 4.37
N VAL A 311 -9.68 2.73 4.72
CA VAL A 311 -10.26 3.95 4.13
C VAL A 311 -10.55 4.93 5.26
N ALA A 312 -9.67 5.91 5.46
CA ALA A 312 -9.91 7.01 6.37
C ALA A 312 -10.85 8.06 5.74
N MET A 313 -11.50 8.85 6.59
CA MET A 313 -12.37 9.95 6.20
C MET A 313 -11.97 11.23 6.96
N GLY A 314 -11.69 12.29 6.22
CA GLY A 314 -11.15 13.53 6.77
C GLY A 314 -9.69 13.40 7.18
N GLY A 315 -9.37 13.98 8.33
CA GLY A 315 -8.00 14.05 8.84
C GLY A 315 -7.18 15.23 8.31
N ASN A 316 -5.97 15.36 8.87
CA ASN A 316 -5.06 16.47 8.62
C ASN A 316 -4.72 16.62 7.13
N VAL A 317 -4.41 15.53 6.46
CA VAL A 317 -4.11 15.50 5.01
C VAL A 317 -5.31 15.91 4.16
N CYS A 318 -6.54 15.70 4.66
CA CYS A 318 -7.72 16.15 3.96
C CYS A 318 -8.01 17.66 4.09
N GLY A 319 -7.27 18.37 4.96
CA GLY A 319 -7.47 19.81 5.20
C GLY A 319 -8.85 20.13 5.79
N GLY A 320 -9.40 19.22 6.61
CA GLY A 320 -10.74 19.36 7.20
C GLY A 320 -11.91 19.07 6.26
N ARG A 321 -11.64 18.67 5.00
CA ARG A 321 -12.70 18.22 4.08
C ARG A 321 -13.26 16.87 4.52
N LEU A 322 -14.58 16.73 4.42
CA LEU A 322 -15.30 15.50 4.74
C LEU A 322 -16.05 15.00 3.50
N PRO A 323 -16.23 13.67 3.38
CA PRO A 323 -16.99 13.09 2.28
C PRO A 323 -18.49 13.37 2.39
N GLU A 324 -19.16 13.43 1.23
CA GLU A 324 -20.62 13.50 1.15
C GLU A 324 -21.27 12.15 1.52
N VAL A 325 -22.59 12.17 1.76
CA VAL A 325 -23.38 10.95 2.02
C VAL A 325 -23.21 9.96 0.86
N GLY A 326 -22.89 8.70 1.19
CA GLY A 326 -22.62 7.69 0.17
C GLY A 326 -21.69 6.58 0.66
N THR A 327 -21.23 5.77 -0.29
CA THR A 327 -20.30 4.66 -0.07
C THR A 327 -19.06 4.80 -0.94
N TYR A 328 -17.89 4.52 -0.37
CA TYR A 328 -16.59 4.70 -0.99
C TYR A 328 -15.79 3.41 -0.91
N ASP A 329 -15.75 2.67 -2.02
CA ASP A 329 -15.19 1.32 -2.06
C ASP A 329 -13.73 1.35 -2.46
N PHE A 330 -12.88 0.84 -1.58
CA PHE A 330 -11.51 0.47 -1.88
C PHE A 330 -11.45 -1.02 -2.17
N VAL A 331 -11.28 -1.33 -3.46
CA VAL A 331 -11.31 -2.71 -3.97
C VAL A 331 -9.90 -3.23 -4.11
N VAL A 332 -9.61 -4.32 -3.40
CA VAL A 332 -8.37 -5.09 -3.49
C VAL A 332 -8.64 -6.34 -4.31
N HIS A 333 -8.15 -6.33 -5.55
CA HIS A 333 -8.33 -7.43 -6.51
C HIS A 333 -7.36 -8.58 -6.25
N GLU A 334 -6.15 -8.27 -5.79
CA GLU A 334 -5.12 -9.24 -5.45
C GLU A 334 -4.20 -8.65 -4.38
N LEU A 335 -3.72 -9.49 -3.46
CA LEU A 335 -2.66 -9.16 -2.49
C LEU A 335 -1.73 -10.37 -2.35
N LYS A 336 -0.45 -10.21 -2.67
CA LYS A 336 0.51 -11.32 -2.68
C LYS A 336 1.92 -10.90 -2.29
N MET A 337 2.68 -11.87 -1.81
CA MET A 337 4.09 -11.74 -1.51
C MET A 337 4.90 -12.75 -2.31
N SER A 338 5.97 -12.28 -2.95
CA SER A 338 6.79 -13.04 -3.89
C SER A 338 8.28 -12.97 -3.53
N ALA A 339 9.02 -14.03 -3.84
CA ALA A 339 10.45 -14.11 -3.56
C ALA A 339 11.29 -13.15 -4.42
N GLU A 340 10.74 -12.74 -5.57
CA GLU A 340 11.37 -11.80 -6.49
C GLU A 340 10.33 -10.74 -6.92
N PRO A 341 10.78 -9.50 -7.17
CA PRO A 341 9.93 -8.47 -7.76
C PRO A 341 9.64 -8.76 -9.24
N THR A 342 8.69 -8.02 -9.80
CA THR A 342 8.37 -8.15 -11.22
C THR A 342 9.58 -7.77 -12.09
N GLY A 343 10.06 -8.72 -12.89
CA GLY A 343 11.29 -8.58 -13.69
C GLY A 343 12.58 -9.02 -12.98
N GLY A 344 12.48 -9.51 -11.74
CA GLY A 344 13.57 -10.15 -10.99
C GLY A 344 14.61 -9.19 -10.41
N TRP A 345 15.55 -9.74 -9.65
CA TRP A 345 16.55 -8.99 -8.90
C TRP A 345 17.53 -8.18 -9.76
N ARG A 346 17.75 -8.59 -11.00
CA ARG A 346 18.55 -7.81 -11.96
C ARG A 346 17.85 -6.48 -12.26
N ARG A 347 16.56 -6.51 -12.59
CA ARG A 347 15.78 -5.30 -12.84
C ARG A 347 15.71 -4.42 -11.60
N PHE A 348 15.50 -5.01 -10.42
CA PHE A 348 15.55 -4.29 -9.15
C PHE A 348 16.86 -3.52 -8.97
N ALA A 349 18.01 -4.13 -9.26
CA ALA A 349 19.32 -3.46 -9.16
C ALA A 349 19.45 -2.31 -10.17
N GLU A 350 18.99 -2.50 -11.41
CA GLU A 350 18.99 -1.46 -12.46
C GLU A 350 18.07 -0.29 -12.09
N ASP A 351 16.86 -0.58 -11.59
CA ASP A 351 15.89 0.42 -11.16
C ASP A 351 16.36 1.14 -9.89
N TRP A 352 17.03 0.46 -8.96
CA TRP A 352 17.65 1.09 -7.79
C TRP A 352 18.64 2.20 -8.17
N GLU A 353 19.47 1.99 -9.20
CA GLU A 353 20.44 3.01 -9.61
C GLU A 353 19.76 4.24 -10.25
N ARG A 354 18.62 4.04 -10.94
CA ARG A 354 17.99 5.07 -11.79
C ARG A 354 16.80 5.78 -11.16
N THR A 355 16.13 5.15 -10.21
CA THR A 355 14.94 5.69 -9.58
C THR A 355 15.31 6.86 -8.68
N ARG A 356 14.43 7.87 -8.63
CA ARG A 356 14.60 9.01 -7.74
C ARG A 356 14.41 8.61 -6.29
N GLU A 357 15.24 9.17 -5.41
CA GLU A 357 15.04 9.06 -3.97
C GLU A 357 13.89 9.98 -3.55
N GLY A 358 13.10 9.55 -2.56
CA GLY A 358 12.08 10.43 -2.00
C GLY A 358 12.69 11.67 -1.35
N LYS A 359 11.90 12.74 -1.30
CA LYS A 359 12.32 14.02 -0.71
C LYS A 359 11.62 14.21 0.64
N THR A 360 12.15 15.09 1.47
CA THR A 360 11.37 15.62 2.59
C THR A 360 10.34 16.60 2.07
N LEU A 361 9.11 16.51 2.56
CA LEU A 361 8.11 17.58 2.40
C LEU A 361 8.32 18.69 3.43
#